data_AF-A0A7K3RQT7-F1
#
_entry.id   AF-A0A7K3RQT7-F1
#
_cell.length_a   1.000
_cell.length_b   1.000
_cell.length_c   1.000
_cell.angle_alpha   90.00
_cell.angle_beta   90.00
_cell.angle_gamma   90.00
#
_symmetry.space_group_name_H-M   'P 1'
#
loop_
_entity.id
_entity.type
_entity.pdbx_description
1 polymer ?
#
loop_
_entity_poly.entity_id
_entity_poly.type
_entity_poly.pdbx_seq_one_letter_code
_entity_poly.pdbx_strand_id
1 'polypeptide(L)'
;MRVRVALSLAPEEVPVPEDRPPVLPPQPGHGVLPPGQRPVAGWPVSHYGPVPRFRPERWDLKVFGATRGTATRSWSWDEVTALPRVTVVADLHCAQGTTSLNHEWFGVPAATILDLVPPAEGVTHVMAWAEYGYSANLRLSDFTASTTLLATHRGGEPLTAEHGFPLRLVVPHLYGYKSPKWLRGIEYLTLDRPGFWEERGYHHIGDVWTGRRYAYQDDSADPSRPQF
;
A
#
# COMPACT_ATOMS: atom_id res chain seq x y z
N MET A 1 -2.67 -46.32 -6.48
CA MET A 1 -2.27 -44.92 -6.72
C MET A 1 -3.11 -44.03 -5.81
N ARG A 2 -2.59 -43.64 -4.63
CA ARG A 2 -3.35 -42.85 -3.64
C ARG A 2 -3.03 -41.37 -3.83
N VAL A 3 -4.03 -40.60 -4.23
CA VAL A 3 -3.98 -39.14 -4.30
C VAL A 3 -3.92 -38.61 -2.87
N ARG A 4 -2.85 -37.91 -2.51
CA ARG A 4 -2.78 -37.15 -1.26
C ARG A 4 -3.64 -35.90 -1.41
N VAL A 5 -4.73 -35.84 -0.66
CA VAL A 5 -5.53 -34.63 -0.46
C VAL A 5 -4.67 -33.70 0.40
N ALA A 6 -4.24 -32.57 -0.15
CA ALA A 6 -3.67 -31.49 0.64
C ALA A 6 -4.82 -30.87 1.46
N LEU A 7 -4.76 -31.01 2.78
CA LEU A 7 -5.68 -30.34 3.69
C LEU A 7 -5.48 -28.82 3.54
N SER A 8 -6.59 -28.13 3.27
CA SER A 8 -6.71 -26.67 3.37
C SER A 8 -6.46 -26.25 4.82
N LEU A 9 -5.50 -25.37 5.04
CA LEU A 9 -5.24 -24.78 6.35
C LEU A 9 -6.22 -23.62 6.60
N ALA A 10 -6.80 -23.60 7.80
CA ALA A 10 -7.65 -22.53 8.33
C ALA A 10 -6.86 -21.22 8.51
N PRO A 11 -7.53 -20.04 8.60
CA PRO A 11 -6.89 -18.73 8.74
C PRO A 11 -6.07 -18.49 10.03
N GLU A 12 -5.78 -19.52 10.83
CA GLU A 12 -5.15 -19.40 12.15
C GLU A 12 -3.63 -19.62 12.18
N GLU A 13 -2.95 -19.96 11.08
CA GLU A 13 -1.51 -20.26 11.14
C GLU A 13 -0.71 -19.58 10.02
N VAL A 14 -0.75 -18.25 9.95
CA VAL A 14 0.39 -17.51 9.38
C VAL A 14 1.37 -17.28 10.55
N PRO A 15 2.44 -18.08 10.70
CA PRO A 15 3.34 -17.94 11.84
C PRO A 15 4.00 -16.56 11.82
N VAL A 16 3.87 -15.85 12.95
CA VAL A 16 4.69 -14.67 13.25
C VAL A 16 6.14 -15.17 13.37
N PRO A 17 7.10 -14.73 12.54
CA PRO A 17 8.48 -15.18 12.67
C PRO A 17 9.04 -14.81 14.05
N GLU A 18 9.70 -15.77 14.70
CA GLU A 18 10.31 -15.58 16.03
C GLU A 18 11.42 -14.52 16.03
N ASP A 19 12.07 -14.29 14.87
CA ASP A 19 12.96 -13.16 14.65
C ASP A 19 12.17 -11.93 14.20
N ARG A 20 11.89 -11.02 15.14
CA ARG A 20 11.31 -9.71 14.82
C ARG A 20 12.25 -8.99 13.84
N PRO A 21 11.78 -8.61 12.65
CA PRO A 21 12.63 -7.98 11.65
C PRO A 21 13.06 -6.59 12.14
N PRO A 22 14.10 -6.02 11.52
CA PRO A 22 14.57 -4.70 11.92
C PRO A 22 13.44 -3.67 11.88
N VAL A 23 13.33 -2.91 12.96
CA VAL A 23 12.45 -1.75 13.06
C VAL A 23 13.15 -0.58 12.39
N LEU A 24 12.55 -0.04 11.35
CA LEU A 24 13.04 1.17 10.70
C LEU A 24 12.81 2.39 11.61
N PRO A 25 13.69 3.40 11.56
CA PRO A 25 13.53 4.60 12.36
C PRO A 25 12.17 5.26 12.09
N PRO A 26 11.56 5.90 13.10
CA PRO A 26 10.28 6.57 12.94
C PRO A 26 10.40 7.69 11.90
N GLN A 27 9.29 7.99 11.24
CA GLN A 27 9.20 9.05 10.24
C GLN A 27 9.56 10.43 10.80
N PRO A 28 10.08 11.35 9.97
CA PRO A 28 10.05 12.76 10.29
C PRO A 28 8.63 13.19 10.68
N GLY A 29 8.48 13.86 11.83
CA GLY A 29 7.17 14.29 12.34
C GLY A 29 6.43 13.25 13.20
N HIS A 30 7.06 12.14 13.60
CA HIS A 30 6.46 11.22 14.57
C HIS A 30 6.05 11.94 15.86
N GLY A 31 4.79 11.79 16.27
CA GLY A 31 4.19 12.50 17.40
C GLY A 31 3.63 13.89 17.06
N VAL A 32 3.78 14.37 15.82
CA VAL A 32 3.19 15.60 15.30
C VAL A 32 2.11 15.23 14.27
N LEU A 33 0.93 15.84 14.37
CA LEU A 33 -0.14 15.61 13.41
C LEU A 33 0.06 16.47 12.15
N PRO A 34 -0.19 15.94 10.94
CA PRO A 34 -0.21 16.75 9.74
C PRO A 34 -1.28 17.86 9.80
N PRO A 35 -1.13 18.97 9.06
CA PRO A 35 -2.07 20.09 9.11
C PRO A 35 -3.51 19.66 8.84
N GLY A 36 -4.45 20.06 9.71
CA GLY A 36 -5.88 19.72 9.57
C GLY A 36 -6.24 18.27 9.92
N GLN A 37 -5.34 17.54 10.58
CA GLN A 37 -5.62 16.22 11.15
C GLN A 37 -5.98 16.30 12.63
N ARG A 38 -6.87 15.39 13.07
CA ARG A 38 -7.14 15.13 14.50
C ARG A 38 -6.92 13.65 14.81
N PRO A 39 -6.48 13.30 16.02
CA PRO A 39 -6.33 11.89 16.37
C PRO A 39 -7.70 11.22 16.43
N VAL A 40 -7.74 9.93 16.06
CA VAL A 40 -8.90 9.07 16.28
C VAL A 40 -8.51 7.91 17.19
N ALA A 41 -9.45 7.51 18.06
CA ALA A 41 -9.24 6.37 18.92
C ALA A 41 -9.19 5.07 18.11
N GLY A 42 -8.19 4.23 18.40
CA GLY A 42 -8.03 2.92 17.77
C GLY A 42 -7.77 3.01 16.27
N TRP A 43 -8.23 1.98 15.54
CA TRP A 43 -8.07 1.85 14.10
C TRP A 43 -9.43 1.67 13.43
N PRO A 44 -10.09 2.76 13.02
CA PRO A 44 -11.39 2.69 12.39
C PRO A 44 -11.32 1.96 11.04
N VAL A 45 -12.31 1.11 10.79
CA VAL A 45 -12.50 0.47 9.49
C VAL A 45 -13.05 1.49 8.49
N SER A 46 -12.37 1.60 7.34
CA SER A 46 -12.84 2.37 6.18
C SER A 46 -12.52 1.61 4.90
N HIS A 47 -13.53 1.24 4.12
CA HIS A 47 -13.38 0.66 2.78
C HIS A 47 -14.48 1.15 1.83
N TYR A 48 -14.14 1.15 0.56
CA TYR A 48 -15.09 1.19 -0.53
C TYR A 48 -15.44 -0.25 -0.95
N GLY A 49 -16.73 -0.57 -1.04
CA GLY A 49 -17.19 -1.90 -1.44
C GLY A 49 -17.16 -2.97 -0.34
N PRO A 50 -17.46 -4.24 -0.68
CA PRO A 50 -17.46 -5.36 0.28
C PRO A 50 -16.04 -5.76 0.71
N VAL A 51 -15.93 -6.46 1.84
CA VAL A 51 -14.68 -7.08 2.29
C VAL A 51 -14.48 -8.40 1.52
N PRO A 52 -13.38 -8.58 0.77
CA PRO A 52 -13.12 -9.79 0.02
C PRO A 52 -12.80 -10.96 0.96
N ARG A 53 -13.24 -12.14 0.56
CA ARG A 53 -12.89 -13.39 1.23
C ARG A 53 -11.56 -13.90 0.67
N PHE A 54 -10.52 -13.93 1.49
CA PHE A 54 -9.23 -14.48 1.11
C PHE A 54 -9.32 -15.99 0.82
N ARG A 55 -8.69 -16.41 -0.28
CA ARG A 55 -8.48 -17.81 -0.67
C ARG A 55 -7.07 -17.94 -1.24
N PRO A 56 -6.10 -18.51 -0.50
CA PRO A 56 -4.69 -18.47 -0.89
C PRO A 56 -4.44 -19.11 -2.26
N GLU A 57 -5.21 -20.13 -2.63
CA GLU A 57 -5.06 -20.86 -3.90
C GLU A 57 -5.51 -20.06 -5.14
N ARG A 58 -6.23 -18.95 -4.93
CA ARG A 58 -6.72 -18.05 -5.99
C ARG A 58 -6.14 -16.65 -5.87
N TRP A 59 -5.30 -16.43 -4.87
CA TRP A 59 -4.69 -15.14 -4.63
C TRP A 59 -3.30 -15.12 -5.26
N ASP A 60 -3.01 -14.03 -5.94
CA ASP A 60 -1.69 -13.70 -6.44
C ASP A 60 -1.43 -12.21 -6.33
N LEU A 61 -0.15 -11.85 -6.18
CA LEU A 61 0.36 -10.51 -6.38
C LEU A 61 1.09 -10.46 -7.72
N LYS A 62 0.62 -9.63 -8.64
CA LYS A 62 1.18 -9.49 -9.98
C LYS A 62 1.97 -8.19 -10.16
N VAL A 63 3.17 -8.27 -10.72
CA VAL A 63 3.95 -7.10 -11.20
C VAL A 63 4.06 -7.15 -12.71
N PHE A 64 3.67 -6.05 -13.36
CA PHE A 64 3.55 -5.96 -14.82
C PHE A 64 3.68 -4.50 -15.31
N GLY A 65 3.40 -4.27 -16.59
CA GLY A 65 3.50 -2.94 -17.23
C GLY A 65 4.88 -2.73 -17.85
N ALA A 66 5.43 -1.54 -17.70
CA ALA A 66 6.75 -1.18 -18.23
C ALA A 66 7.91 -1.79 -17.39
N THR A 67 8.02 -3.12 -17.40
CA THR A 67 9.10 -3.85 -16.72
C THR A 67 10.33 -3.97 -17.64
N ARG A 68 11.52 -4.05 -17.03
CA ARG A 68 12.76 -4.30 -17.78
C ARG A 68 12.67 -5.66 -18.47
N GLY A 69 12.86 -5.69 -19.78
CA GLY A 69 12.76 -6.92 -20.57
C GLY A 69 11.34 -7.48 -20.70
N THR A 70 10.30 -6.68 -20.43
CA THR A 70 8.87 -7.04 -20.58
C THR A 70 8.37 -8.22 -19.74
N ALA A 71 9.16 -8.63 -18.73
CA ALA A 71 8.78 -9.73 -17.85
C ALA A 71 7.57 -9.36 -16.99
N THR A 72 6.60 -10.26 -16.90
CA THR A 72 5.53 -10.21 -15.88
C THR A 72 5.82 -11.27 -14.84
N ARG A 73 5.63 -10.93 -13.57
CA ARG A 73 5.79 -11.88 -12.46
C ARG A 73 4.55 -11.90 -11.59
N SER A 74 4.11 -13.09 -11.22
CA SER A 74 3.10 -13.31 -10.20
C SER A 74 3.71 -14.12 -9.06
N TRP A 75 3.37 -13.79 -7.83
CA TRP A 75 3.69 -14.58 -6.64
C TRP A 75 2.41 -15.07 -5.99
N SER A 76 2.42 -16.33 -5.58
CA SER A 76 1.45 -16.90 -4.64
C SER A 76 1.62 -16.30 -3.23
N TRP A 77 0.66 -16.58 -2.35
CA TRP A 77 0.74 -16.12 -0.96
C TRP A 77 1.98 -16.65 -0.22
N ASP A 78 2.29 -17.94 -0.40
CA ASP A 78 3.45 -18.58 0.23
C ASP A 78 4.77 -17.95 -0.24
N GLU A 79 4.86 -17.59 -1.52
CA GLU A 79 6.04 -16.92 -2.04
C GLU A 79 6.18 -15.48 -1.54
N VAL A 80 5.07 -14.74 -1.39
CA VAL A 80 5.09 -13.38 -0.81
C VAL A 80 5.51 -13.41 0.65
N THR A 81 5.02 -14.37 1.44
CA THR A 81 5.38 -14.49 2.86
C THR A 81 6.81 -14.95 3.09
N ALA A 82 7.44 -15.57 2.09
CA ALA A 82 8.85 -15.94 2.10
C ALA A 82 9.81 -14.78 1.75
N LEU A 83 9.31 -13.64 1.27
CA LEU A 83 10.15 -12.47 0.96
C LEU A 83 10.73 -11.83 2.23
N PRO A 84 11.83 -11.06 2.12
CA PRO A 84 12.36 -10.25 3.22
C PRO A 84 11.31 -9.31 3.79
N ARG A 85 11.29 -9.15 5.12
CA ARG A 85 10.30 -8.35 5.84
C ARG A 85 10.98 -7.34 6.76
N VAL A 86 10.30 -6.23 6.99
CA VAL A 86 10.70 -5.14 7.91
C VAL A 86 9.53 -4.75 8.79
N THR A 87 9.84 -4.06 9.89
CA THR A 87 8.84 -3.37 10.70
C THR A 87 8.97 -1.86 10.50
N VAL A 88 7.84 -1.18 10.30
CA VAL A 88 7.72 0.28 10.21
C VAL A 88 6.69 0.76 11.22
N VAL A 89 7.10 1.66 12.12
CA VAL A 89 6.15 2.36 13.00
C VAL A 89 5.72 3.65 12.32
N ALA A 90 4.46 3.75 11.97
CA ALA A 90 3.91 4.90 11.26
C ALA A 90 2.43 5.13 11.53
N ASP A 91 1.99 6.37 11.33
CA ASP A 91 0.59 6.76 11.44
C ASP A 91 -0.16 6.47 10.12
N LEU A 92 -1.49 6.41 10.20
CA LEU A 92 -2.37 6.33 9.03
C LEU A 92 -3.29 7.55 9.01
N HIS A 93 -3.15 8.35 7.95
CA HIS A 93 -3.82 9.63 7.81
C HIS A 93 -5.00 9.53 6.84
N CYS A 94 -6.21 9.71 7.34
CA CYS A 94 -7.43 9.74 6.56
C CYS A 94 -7.59 11.10 5.86
N ALA A 95 -8.01 11.11 4.59
CA ALA A 95 -8.23 12.37 3.86
C ALA A 95 -9.40 13.19 4.45
N GLN A 96 -10.30 12.53 5.19
CA GLN A 96 -11.40 13.14 5.93
C GLN A 96 -10.98 13.80 7.27
N GLY A 97 -9.68 13.92 7.54
CA GLY A 97 -9.15 14.71 8.65
C GLY A 97 -8.98 13.96 9.97
N THR A 98 -8.98 12.62 9.96
CA THR A 98 -8.59 11.80 11.12
C THR A 98 -7.25 11.10 10.93
N THR A 99 -6.47 10.96 11.99
CA THR A 99 -5.21 10.21 12.01
C THR A 99 -5.27 9.13 13.09
N SER A 100 -4.98 7.90 12.69
CA SER A 100 -4.81 6.76 13.60
C SER A 100 -3.31 6.56 13.83
N LEU A 101 -2.89 6.61 15.09
CA LEU A 101 -1.48 6.77 15.47
C LEU A 101 -0.79 5.44 15.79
N ASN A 102 0.54 5.44 15.69
CA ASN A 102 1.44 4.41 16.25
C ASN A 102 1.17 2.98 15.75
N HIS A 103 0.91 2.80 14.45
CA HIS A 103 0.79 1.46 13.89
C HIS A 103 2.17 0.86 13.67
N GLU A 104 2.44 -0.29 14.29
CA GLU A 104 3.59 -1.12 13.97
C GLU A 104 3.24 -2.02 12.78
N TRP A 105 3.57 -1.58 11.57
CA TRP A 105 3.35 -2.34 10.34
C TRP A 105 4.48 -3.32 10.10
N PHE A 106 4.13 -4.54 9.73
CA PHE A 106 5.09 -5.57 9.37
C PHE A 106 4.76 -6.15 7.99
N GLY A 107 5.79 -6.26 7.14
CA GLY A 107 5.63 -6.78 5.78
C GLY A 107 6.85 -6.55 4.90
N VAL A 108 6.66 -6.70 3.59
CA VAL A 108 7.74 -6.67 2.60
C VAL A 108 8.02 -5.22 2.20
N PRO A 109 9.28 -4.72 2.27
CA PRO A 109 9.62 -3.40 1.74
C PRO A 109 9.18 -3.29 0.28
N ALA A 110 8.51 -2.20 -0.10
CA ALA A 110 8.05 -2.05 -1.47
C ALA A 110 9.21 -1.98 -2.49
N ALA A 111 10.37 -1.47 -2.07
CA ALA A 111 11.60 -1.48 -2.86
C ALA A 111 12.04 -2.90 -3.27
N THR A 112 11.78 -3.92 -2.44
CA THR A 112 12.10 -5.33 -2.77
C THR A 112 11.39 -5.80 -4.05
N ILE A 113 10.23 -5.24 -4.37
CA ILE A 113 9.50 -5.56 -5.60
C ILE A 113 10.28 -5.11 -6.84
N LEU A 114 10.94 -3.94 -6.77
CA LEU A 114 11.76 -3.42 -7.86
C LEU A 114 13.07 -4.20 -8.00
N ASP A 115 13.66 -4.64 -6.90
CA ASP A 115 14.87 -5.46 -6.94
C ASP A 115 14.59 -6.81 -7.64
N LEU A 116 13.43 -7.41 -7.37
CA LEU A 116 13.03 -8.69 -7.94
C LEU A 116 12.47 -8.57 -9.37
N VAL A 117 11.83 -7.44 -9.69
CA VAL A 117 11.26 -7.13 -11.00
C VAL A 117 11.59 -5.68 -11.35
N PRO A 118 12.77 -5.42 -11.93
CA PRO A 118 13.21 -4.06 -12.22
C PRO A 118 12.29 -3.34 -13.21
N PRO A 119 11.99 -2.06 -12.99
CA PRO A 119 11.28 -1.24 -13.97
C PRO A 119 12.12 -1.00 -15.23
N ALA A 120 11.45 -0.79 -16.36
CA ALA A 120 12.08 -0.30 -17.58
C ALA A 120 12.58 1.14 -17.41
N GLU A 121 13.44 1.58 -18.32
CA GLU A 121 13.81 2.99 -18.40
C GLU A 121 12.57 3.87 -18.65
N GLY A 122 12.52 5.04 -18.02
CA GLY A 122 11.42 5.99 -18.16
C GLY A 122 10.18 5.69 -17.30
N VAL A 123 10.17 4.63 -16.48
CA VAL A 123 9.13 4.44 -15.46
C VAL A 123 9.21 5.55 -14.43
N THR A 124 8.10 6.26 -14.24
CA THR A 124 7.99 7.40 -13.31
C THR A 124 6.96 7.14 -12.20
N HIS A 125 6.02 6.22 -12.44
CA HIS A 125 4.90 5.95 -11.54
C HIS A 125 4.63 4.44 -11.43
N VAL A 126 3.90 4.08 -10.38
CA VAL A 126 3.23 2.78 -10.26
C VAL A 126 1.73 2.95 -10.12
N MET A 127 0.96 2.00 -10.63
CA MET A 127 -0.43 1.80 -10.21
C MET A 127 -0.49 0.61 -9.28
N ALA A 128 -0.95 0.84 -8.05
CA ALA A 128 -1.27 -0.21 -7.11
C ALA A 128 -2.72 -0.65 -7.31
N TRP A 129 -2.92 -1.91 -7.67
CA TRP A 129 -4.22 -2.53 -7.93
C TRP A 129 -4.65 -3.41 -6.77
N ALA A 130 -5.90 -3.28 -6.36
CA ALA A 130 -6.53 -4.05 -5.30
C ALA A 130 -7.77 -4.80 -5.79
N GLU A 131 -8.33 -5.63 -4.91
CA GLU A 131 -9.62 -6.29 -5.13
C GLU A 131 -10.71 -5.30 -5.55
N TYR A 132 -11.69 -5.82 -6.30
CA TYR A 132 -12.85 -5.06 -6.79
C TYR A 132 -12.50 -3.81 -7.63
N GLY A 133 -11.31 -3.80 -8.25
CA GLY A 133 -10.90 -2.75 -9.18
C GLY A 133 -10.49 -1.44 -8.51
N TYR A 134 -10.30 -1.43 -7.19
CA TYR A 134 -9.71 -0.26 -6.53
C TYR A 134 -8.26 -0.09 -6.99
N SER A 135 -7.87 1.15 -7.26
CA SER A 135 -6.52 1.48 -7.72
C SER A 135 -6.03 2.79 -7.11
N ALA A 136 -4.72 2.91 -6.94
CA ALA A 136 -4.07 4.15 -6.53
C ALA A 136 -2.76 4.33 -7.28
N ASN A 137 -2.60 5.48 -7.92
CA ASN A 137 -1.33 5.87 -8.56
C ASN A 137 -0.36 6.44 -7.53
N LEU A 138 0.93 6.17 -7.71
CA LEU A 138 2.00 6.69 -6.88
C LEU A 138 3.17 7.08 -7.77
N ARG A 139 3.88 8.15 -7.42
CA ARG A 139 5.22 8.37 -7.98
C ARG A 139 6.10 7.20 -7.60
N LEU A 140 7.01 6.80 -8.48
CA LEU A 140 7.95 5.72 -8.20
C LEU A 140 8.73 5.99 -6.90
N SER A 141 9.10 7.26 -6.67
CA SER A 141 9.78 7.71 -5.44
C SER A 141 8.95 7.56 -4.16
N ASP A 142 7.63 7.67 -4.23
CA ASP A 142 6.76 7.44 -3.07
C ASP A 142 6.61 5.95 -2.78
N PHE A 143 6.51 5.14 -3.84
CA PHE A 143 6.46 3.68 -3.73
C PHE A 143 7.76 3.10 -3.19
N THR A 144 8.91 3.67 -3.55
CA THR A 144 10.24 3.21 -3.10
C THR A 144 10.76 3.94 -1.87
N ALA A 145 9.95 4.79 -1.24
CA ALA A 145 10.32 5.41 0.03
C ALA A 145 10.68 4.30 1.05
N SER A 146 11.69 4.57 1.88
CA SER A 146 12.27 3.57 2.81
C SER A 146 11.26 2.95 3.76
N THR A 147 10.12 3.61 3.96
CA THR A 147 9.06 3.24 4.89
C THR A 147 7.80 2.72 4.21
N THR A 148 7.77 2.67 2.89
CA THR A 148 6.66 2.10 2.13
C THR A 148 6.80 0.58 2.10
N LEU A 149 5.73 -0.12 2.48
CA LEU A 149 5.74 -1.58 2.53
C LEU A 149 4.40 -2.20 2.11
N LEU A 150 4.49 -3.46 1.71
CA LEU A 150 3.36 -4.36 1.50
C LEU A 150 3.13 -5.09 2.83
N ALA A 151 2.25 -4.54 3.67
CA ALA A 151 2.00 -5.00 5.02
C ALA A 151 1.09 -6.23 5.05
N THR A 152 1.45 -7.19 5.89
CA THR A 152 0.69 -8.43 6.17
C THR A 152 0.23 -8.51 7.62
N HIS A 153 0.90 -7.77 8.52
CA HIS A 153 0.63 -7.75 9.95
C HIS A 153 0.63 -6.32 10.48
N ARG A 154 -0.04 -6.12 11.62
CA ARG A 154 0.00 -4.88 12.39
C ARG A 154 0.00 -5.17 13.90
N GLY A 155 1.03 -4.73 14.60
CA GLY A 155 1.17 -4.90 16.06
C GLY A 155 1.35 -6.37 16.45
N GLY A 156 2.19 -7.10 15.71
CA GLY A 156 2.45 -8.52 15.91
C GLY A 156 1.41 -9.47 15.32
N GLU A 157 0.18 -9.00 15.08
CA GLU A 157 -0.92 -9.85 14.59
C GLU A 157 -1.14 -9.72 13.08
N PRO A 158 -1.61 -10.78 12.39
CA PRO A 158 -2.07 -10.67 11.01
C PRO A 158 -3.12 -9.56 10.87
N LEU A 159 -3.16 -8.91 9.71
CA LEU A 159 -4.22 -7.95 9.39
C LEU A 159 -5.59 -8.65 9.53
N THR A 160 -6.63 -7.92 9.96
CA THR A 160 -8.00 -8.41 9.82
C THR A 160 -8.48 -8.26 8.37
N ALA A 161 -9.53 -8.99 7.99
CA ALA A 161 -10.13 -8.89 6.66
C ALA A 161 -10.53 -7.44 6.34
N GLU A 162 -11.17 -6.75 7.28
CA GLU A 162 -11.60 -5.35 7.16
C GLU A 162 -10.43 -4.38 6.98
N HIS A 163 -9.25 -4.75 7.45
CA HIS A 163 -8.06 -3.91 7.45
C HIS A 163 -7.06 -4.21 6.34
N GLY A 164 -7.35 -5.21 5.50
CA GLY A 164 -6.62 -5.47 4.27
C GLY A 164 -5.97 -6.84 4.18
N PHE A 165 -6.30 -7.80 5.05
CA PHE A 165 -5.82 -9.16 4.92
C PHE A 165 -6.13 -9.76 3.54
N PRO A 166 -5.18 -10.43 2.86
CA PRO A 166 -3.88 -10.85 3.39
C PRO A 166 -2.77 -9.79 3.26
N LEU A 167 -2.96 -8.79 2.40
CA LEU A 167 -1.92 -7.87 1.99
C LEU A 167 -2.50 -6.49 1.69
N ARG A 168 -1.90 -5.44 2.25
CA ARG A 168 -2.18 -4.05 1.91
C ARG A 168 -0.91 -3.30 1.58
N LEU A 169 -1.03 -2.25 0.77
CA LEU A 169 0.02 -1.25 0.67
C LEU A 169 -0.10 -0.27 1.85
N VAL A 170 1.05 0.16 2.38
CA VAL A 170 1.16 1.22 3.38
C VAL A 170 2.19 2.23 2.88
N VAL A 171 1.74 3.47 2.65
CA VAL A 171 2.55 4.61 2.21
C VAL A 171 2.42 5.72 3.26
N PRO A 172 3.25 5.72 4.32
CA PRO A 172 3.01 6.53 5.52
C PRO A 172 2.88 8.04 5.30
N HIS A 173 3.65 8.60 4.36
CA HIS A 173 3.68 10.04 4.12
C HIS A 173 2.54 10.54 3.20
N LEU A 174 1.66 9.66 2.74
CA LEU A 174 0.51 9.98 1.91
C LEU A 174 -0.81 9.66 2.62
N TYR A 175 -1.90 10.28 2.16
CA TYR A 175 -3.24 9.99 2.66
C TYR A 175 -3.64 8.54 2.38
N GLY A 176 -4.44 7.95 3.27
CA GLY A 176 -4.76 6.53 3.29
C GLY A 176 -5.42 5.98 2.01
N TYR A 177 -6.00 6.83 1.15
CA TYR A 177 -6.50 6.40 -0.16
C TYR A 177 -5.37 5.93 -1.10
N LYS A 178 -4.13 6.40 -0.87
CA LYS A 178 -2.89 5.95 -1.52
C LYS A 178 -2.33 4.64 -0.96
N SER A 179 -2.97 4.07 0.06
CA SER A 179 -2.59 2.82 0.72
C SER A 179 -3.65 1.70 0.53
N PRO A 180 -3.86 1.20 -0.71
CA PRO A 180 -4.86 0.19 -1.02
C PRO A 180 -4.82 -1.02 -0.08
N LYS A 181 -6.00 -1.49 0.31
CA LYS A 181 -6.21 -2.76 1.00
C LYS A 181 -6.48 -3.86 -0.03
N TRP A 182 -6.17 -5.11 0.33
CA TRP A 182 -6.43 -6.28 -0.53
C TRP A 182 -5.69 -6.20 -1.87
N LEU A 183 -4.39 -5.95 -1.78
CA LEU A 183 -3.51 -5.72 -2.93
C LEU A 183 -3.44 -6.96 -3.83
N ARG A 184 -3.50 -6.74 -5.15
CA ARG A 184 -3.45 -7.76 -6.21
C ARG A 184 -2.39 -7.49 -7.27
N GLY A 185 -1.96 -6.24 -7.45
CA GLY A 185 -0.87 -5.99 -8.39
C GLY A 185 -0.24 -4.62 -8.32
N ILE A 186 0.92 -4.51 -8.95
CA ILE A 186 1.72 -3.31 -9.15
C ILE A 186 2.03 -3.21 -10.65
N GLU A 187 1.56 -2.15 -11.28
CA GLU A 187 1.83 -1.87 -12.70
C GLU A 187 2.83 -0.72 -12.80
N TYR A 188 3.95 -0.94 -13.50
CA TYR A 188 4.87 0.15 -13.81
C TYR A 188 4.35 1.02 -14.95
N LEU A 189 4.36 2.33 -14.73
CA LEU A 189 3.85 3.35 -15.63
C LEU A 189 4.96 4.34 -16.01
N THR A 190 5.00 4.74 -17.28
CA THR A 190 5.93 5.76 -17.79
C THR A 190 5.40 7.18 -17.64
N LEU A 191 4.10 7.34 -17.39
CA LEU A 191 3.42 8.60 -17.14
C LEU A 191 2.39 8.43 -16.02
N ASP A 192 2.04 9.54 -15.39
CA ASP A 192 1.01 9.53 -14.37
C ASP A 192 -0.37 9.21 -14.96
N ARG A 193 -1.15 8.39 -14.27
CA ARG A 193 -2.52 8.00 -14.64
C ARG A 193 -3.35 7.98 -13.37
N PRO A 194 -4.52 8.65 -13.31
CA PRO A 194 -5.32 8.69 -12.10
C PRO A 194 -5.80 7.28 -11.72
N GLY A 195 -5.84 7.01 -10.42
CA GLY A 195 -6.47 5.83 -9.83
C GLY A 195 -7.91 6.10 -9.42
N PHE A 196 -8.45 5.26 -8.54
CA PHE A 196 -9.86 5.27 -8.17
C PHE A 196 -10.32 6.59 -7.56
N TRP A 197 -9.61 7.13 -6.56
CA TRP A 197 -10.02 8.37 -5.90
C TRP A 197 -9.57 9.62 -6.64
N GLU A 198 -8.49 9.52 -7.40
CA GLU A 198 -7.95 10.61 -8.20
C GLU A 198 -8.91 10.96 -9.34
N GLU A 199 -9.50 9.95 -9.99
CA GLU A 199 -10.64 10.14 -10.92
C GLU A 199 -11.86 10.79 -10.26
N ARG A 200 -11.94 10.80 -8.92
CA ARG A 200 -13.07 11.30 -8.12
C ARG A 200 -12.73 12.58 -7.36
N GLY A 201 -11.70 13.30 -7.82
CA GLY A 201 -11.35 14.64 -7.31
C GLY A 201 -10.41 14.64 -6.11
N TYR A 202 -9.79 13.51 -5.77
CA TYR A 202 -8.66 13.48 -4.82
C TYR A 202 -7.34 13.82 -5.53
N HIS A 203 -6.38 14.32 -4.75
CA HIS A 203 -5.11 14.79 -5.30
C HIS A 203 -4.26 13.64 -5.87
N HIS A 204 -3.55 13.90 -6.97
CA HIS A 204 -2.64 12.92 -7.58
C HIS A 204 -1.49 12.47 -6.67
N ILE A 205 -0.93 13.35 -5.83
CA ILE A 205 0.13 13.00 -4.88
C ILE A 205 -0.46 12.53 -3.55
N GLY A 206 -1.36 13.31 -2.95
CA GLY A 206 -1.95 12.93 -1.65
C GLY A 206 -1.03 13.15 -0.44
N ASP A 207 -0.10 14.10 -0.50
CA ASP A 207 0.87 14.37 0.57
C ASP A 207 0.19 14.97 1.82
N VAL A 208 0.40 14.33 2.97
CA VAL A 208 -0.30 14.67 4.22
C VAL A 208 0.19 15.97 4.83
N TRP A 209 1.49 16.27 4.68
CA TRP A 209 2.16 17.41 5.33
C TRP A 209 1.91 18.73 4.61
N THR A 210 1.77 18.66 3.29
CA THR A 210 1.42 19.80 2.43
C THR A 210 -0.10 20.00 2.30
N GLY A 211 -0.92 19.12 2.90
CA GLY A 211 -2.37 19.25 2.86
C GLY A 211 -2.99 18.98 1.49
N ARG A 212 -2.26 18.29 0.60
CA ARG A 212 -2.65 17.93 -0.77
C ARG A 212 -3.72 16.84 -0.78
N ARG A 213 -4.96 17.20 -0.50
CA ARG A 213 -6.12 16.29 -0.35
C ARG A 213 -6.92 16.11 -1.63
N TYR A 214 -7.13 17.19 -2.37
CA TYR A 214 -8.06 17.26 -3.49
C TYR A 214 -7.40 17.76 -4.77
N ALA A 215 -7.95 17.36 -5.92
CA ALA A 215 -7.40 17.62 -7.24
C ALA A 215 -7.28 19.11 -7.58
N TYR A 216 -8.15 19.99 -7.04
CA TYR A 216 -8.05 21.44 -7.28
C TYR A 216 -6.74 22.06 -6.73
N GLN A 217 -6.01 21.33 -5.88
CA GLN A 217 -4.71 21.76 -5.34
C GLN A 217 -3.53 21.36 -6.24
N ASP A 218 -3.73 20.46 -7.23
CA ASP A 218 -2.72 20.11 -8.23
C ASP A 218 -2.32 21.36 -9.07
N ASP A 219 -3.27 22.28 -9.26
CA ASP A 219 -3.12 23.52 -10.04
C ASP A 219 -2.44 24.67 -9.30
N SER A 220 -2.23 24.56 -7.98
CA SER A 220 -1.66 25.65 -7.18
C SER A 220 -0.17 25.93 -7.44
N ALA A 221 0.45 25.18 -8.36
CA ALA A 221 1.79 25.42 -8.86
C ALA A 221 1.83 26.08 -10.27
N ASP A 222 0.68 26.31 -10.92
CA ASP A 222 0.62 27.05 -12.18
C ASP A 222 0.20 28.52 -11.92
N PRO A 223 1.13 29.48 -11.91
CA PRO A 223 0.81 30.90 -11.70
C PRO A 223 -0.03 31.53 -12.83
N SER A 224 -0.34 30.80 -13.91
CA SER A 224 -1.07 31.31 -15.07
C SER A 224 -2.58 31.03 -15.08
N ARG A 225 -3.11 30.23 -14.14
CA ARG A 225 -4.56 29.98 -14.04
C ARG A 225 -5.28 31.03 -13.18
N PRO A 226 -6.36 31.68 -13.69
CA PRO A 226 -7.12 32.63 -12.91
C PRO A 226 -7.87 31.92 -11.76
N GLN A 227 -7.77 32.50 -10.57
CA GLN A 227 -8.59 32.12 -9.41
C GLN A 227 -10.00 32.66 -9.63
N PHE A 228 -11.00 31.79 -9.58
CA PHE A 228 -12.42 32.16 -9.65
C PHE A 228 -12.98 32.48 -8.27
#